data_AF-A0A753B6C1-F1
#
_entry.id   AF-A0A753B6C1-F1
#
_cell.length_a   1.000
_cell.length_b   1.000
_cell.length_c   1.000
_cell.angle_alpha   90.00
_cell.angle_beta   90.00
_cell.angle_gamma   90.00
#
_symmetry.space_group_name_H-M   'P 1'
#
loop_
_entity.id
_entity.type
_entity.pdbx_description
1 polymer ?
#
loop_
_entity_poly.entity_id
_entity_poly.type
_entity_poly.pdbx_seq_one_letter_code
_entity_poly.pdbx_strand_id
1 'polypeptide(L)'
;MSVIYIAGPMTGKPDFNRTAFTMTATRLRMQGHIVLNPAVLPDGLRYQDYMLIGSAMLHCADTIYLLDGWKDSPGAKEEYATAQKLNLEISTPESRKGGASC
;
A
#
# COMPACT_ATOMS: atom_id res chain seq x y z
N MET A 1 -5.66 -14.37 -7.81
CA MET A 1 -5.89 -14.05 -6.38
C MET A 1 -4.53 -13.85 -5.74
N SER A 2 -4.25 -12.70 -5.14
CA SER A 2 -2.98 -12.38 -4.46
C SER A 2 -3.28 -11.50 -3.24
N VAL A 3 -2.43 -11.57 -2.22
CA VAL A 3 -2.46 -10.70 -1.05
C VAL A 3 -1.68 -9.42 -1.38
N ILE A 4 -2.36 -8.28 -1.37
CA ILE A 4 -1.81 -7.00 -1.78
C ILE A 4 -1.70 -6.06 -0.57
N TYR A 5 -0.49 -5.58 -0.28
CA TYR A 5 -0.24 -4.50 0.66
C TYR A 5 -0.29 -3.14 -0.04
N ILE A 6 -1.02 -2.17 0.50
CA ILE A 6 -1.07 -0.80 -0.06
C ILE A 6 -0.07 0.09 0.68
N ALA A 7 0.80 0.74 -0.08
CA ALA A 7 1.79 1.69 0.42
C ALA A 7 1.62 3.06 -0.25
N GLY A 8 1.84 4.15 0.48
CA GLY A 8 1.67 5.49 -0.06
C GLY A 8 1.91 6.63 0.93
N PRO A 9 1.84 7.88 0.47
CA PRO A 9 1.96 9.04 1.35
C PRO A 9 0.76 9.17 2.29
N MET A 10 1.01 9.34 3.59
CA MET A 10 -0.01 9.62 4.62
C MET A 10 0.27 10.95 5.34
N THR A 11 1.49 11.14 5.87
CA THR A 11 1.89 12.33 6.62
C THR A 11 1.75 13.61 5.78
N GLY A 12 1.14 14.65 6.35
CA GLY A 12 0.98 15.96 5.69
C GLY A 12 -0.14 16.03 4.65
N LYS A 13 -0.93 14.96 4.46
CA LYS A 13 -2.12 14.97 3.60
C LYS A 13 -3.40 15.11 4.43
N PRO A 14 -4.47 15.72 3.88
CA PRO A 14 -5.79 15.72 4.51
C PRO A 14 -6.25 14.30 4.85
N ASP A 15 -6.77 14.10 6.06
CA ASP A 15 -7.23 12.81 6.58
C ASP A 15 -6.22 11.66 6.38
N PHE A 16 -4.92 11.97 6.46
CA PHE A 16 -3.83 11.02 6.24
C PHE A 16 -3.93 10.23 4.92
N ASN A 17 -4.56 10.83 3.90
CA ASN A 17 -4.81 10.19 2.60
C ASN A 17 -5.69 8.92 2.67
N ARG A 18 -6.41 8.68 3.77
CA ARG A 18 -7.25 7.48 4.01
C ARG A 18 -8.24 7.21 2.88
N THR A 19 -8.78 8.25 2.25
CA THR A 19 -9.65 8.12 1.07
C THR A 19 -8.98 7.36 -0.07
N ALA A 20 -7.73 7.72 -0.44
CA ALA A 20 -7.02 7.05 -1.53
C ALA A 20 -6.73 5.58 -1.23
N PHE A 21 -6.32 5.29 0.01
CA PHE A 21 -6.12 3.92 0.49
C PHE A 21 -7.42 3.11 0.45
N THR A 22 -8.53 3.68 0.93
CA THR A 22 -9.84 3.01 1.00
C THR A 22 -10.43 2.75 -0.38
N MET A 23 -10.36 3.72 -1.29
CA MET A 23 -10.79 3.56 -2.68
C MET A 23 -9.98 2.47 -3.39
N THR A 24 -8.66 2.49 -3.21
CA THR A 24 -7.76 1.48 -3.79
C THR A 24 -8.04 0.09 -3.22
N ALA A 25 -8.21 -0.02 -1.91
CA ALA A 25 -8.54 -1.28 -1.26
C ALA A 25 -9.87 -1.85 -1.76
N THR A 26 -10.89 -1.00 -1.92
CA THR A 26 -12.18 -1.40 -2.47
C THR A 26 -12.04 -1.91 -3.90
N ARG A 27 -11.32 -1.19 -4.76
CA ARG A 27 -11.08 -1.61 -6.15
C ARG A 27 -10.34 -2.95 -6.24
N LEU A 28 -9.27 -3.14 -5.47
CA LEU A 28 -8.49 -4.38 -5.47
C LEU A 28 -9.32 -5.56 -4.92
N ARG A 29 -10.15 -5.34 -3.89
CA ARG A 29 -11.09 -6.36 -3.40
C ARG A 29 -12.13 -6.74 -4.46
N MET A 30 -12.68 -5.79 -5.20
CA MET A 30 -13.61 -6.07 -6.31
C MET A 30 -12.95 -6.87 -7.44
N GLN A 31 -11.63 -6.77 -7.61
CA GLN A 31 -10.86 -7.60 -8.54
C GLN A 31 -10.55 -9.01 -7.99
N GLY A 32 -11.05 -9.35 -6.80
CA GLY A 32 -10.80 -10.64 -6.17
C GLY A 32 -9.38 -10.78 -5.62
N HIS A 33 -8.88 -9.74 -4.94
CA HIS A 33 -7.64 -9.79 -4.15
C HIS A 33 -7.93 -9.66 -2.66
N ILE A 34 -7.03 -10.19 -1.82
CA ILE A 34 -7.00 -9.91 -0.38
C ILE A 34 -6.17 -8.64 -0.20
N VAL A 35 -6.66 -7.67 0.59
CA VAL A 35 -6.00 -6.36 0.70
C VAL A 35 -5.63 -6.06 2.15
N LEU A 36 -4.34 -5.83 2.36
CA LEU A 36 -3.74 -5.32 3.59
C LEU A 36 -3.57 -3.81 3.44
N ASN A 37 -4.29 -3.04 4.26
CA ASN A 37 -4.31 -1.58 4.19
C ASN A 37 -3.88 -0.99 5.54
N PRO A 38 -2.71 -0.35 5.65
CA PRO A 38 -2.25 0.23 6.92
C PRO A 38 -3.09 1.43 7.37
N ALA A 39 -3.85 2.07 6.47
CA ALA A 39 -4.65 3.25 6.81
C ALA A 39 -5.87 2.96 7.71
N VAL A 40 -6.16 1.68 7.99
CA VAL A 40 -7.19 1.25 8.96
C VAL A 40 -6.71 1.32 10.41
N LEU A 41 -5.41 1.51 10.63
CA LEU A 41 -4.84 1.61 11.97
C LEU A 41 -5.36 2.88 12.67
N PRO A 42 -5.60 2.82 13.99
CA PRO A 42 -6.13 3.95 14.75
C PRO A 42 -5.14 5.11 14.78
N ASP A 43 -5.65 6.32 14.99
CA ASP A 43 -4.83 7.51 15.23
C ASP A 43 -4.15 7.46 16.61
N GLY A 44 -3.02 8.15 16.74
CA GLY A 44 -2.32 8.35 18.01
C GLY A 44 -1.17 7.38 18.30
N LEU A 45 -0.86 6.46 17.39
CA LEU A 45 0.36 5.64 17.51
C LEU A 45 1.60 6.46 17.13
N ARG A 46 2.78 5.99 17.57
CA ARG A 46 4.04 6.62 17.16
C ARG A 46 4.34 6.20 15.72
N TYR A 47 5.05 7.06 14.99
CA TYR A 47 5.49 6.77 13.63
C TYR A 47 6.16 5.38 13.49
N GLN A 48 7.02 5.02 14.44
CA GLN A 48 7.70 3.72 14.46
C GLN A 48 6.74 2.54 14.62
N ASP A 49 5.66 2.70 15.37
CA ASP A 49 4.66 1.64 15.56
C ASP A 49 3.91 1.39 14.24
N TYR A 50 3.57 2.45 13.50
CA TYR A 50 2.98 2.32 12.16
C TYR A 50 3.92 1.61 11.18
N MET A 51 5.21 1.97 11.17
CA MET A 51 6.20 1.33 10.30
C MET A 51 6.37 -0.15 10.65
N LEU A 52 6.39 -0.50 11.93
CA LEU A 52 6.55 -1.88 12.38
C LEU A 52 5.34 -2.75 12.02
N ILE A 53 4.13 -2.25 12.24
CA ILE A 53 2.89 -2.94 11.86
C ILE A 53 2.77 -3.03 10.34
N GLY A 54 3.07 -1.95 9.61
CA GLY A 54 3.06 -1.91 8.15
C GLY A 54 4.05 -2.89 7.54
N SER A 55 5.26 -2.98 8.09
CA SER A 55 6.26 -3.99 7.72
C SER A 55 5.73 -5.40 7.94
N ALA A 56 5.13 -5.71 9.10
CA ALA A 56 4.54 -7.02 9.36
C ALA A 56 3.44 -7.37 8.34
N MET A 57 2.57 -6.42 7.98
CA MET A 57 1.57 -6.60 6.92
C MET A 57 2.24 -6.86 5.56
N LEU A 58 3.27 -6.09 5.20
CA LEU A 58 4.01 -6.25 3.95
C LEU A 58 4.67 -7.64 3.84
N HIS A 59 5.21 -8.16 4.95
CA HIS A 59 5.79 -9.51 5.00
C HIS A 59 4.77 -10.63 4.75
N CYS A 60 3.47 -10.36 4.89
CA CYS A 60 2.40 -11.30 4.57
C CYS A 60 1.84 -11.13 3.15
N ALA A 61 2.34 -10.19 2.36
CA ALA A 61 1.83 -9.89 1.03
C ALA A 61 2.63 -10.58 -0.08
N ASP A 62 1.95 -10.88 -1.18
CA ASP A 62 2.57 -11.32 -2.44
C ASP A 62 2.98 -10.12 -3.31
N THR A 63 2.26 -9.01 -3.15
CA THR A 63 2.37 -7.80 -3.99
C THR A 63 2.32 -6.55 -3.12
N ILE A 64 3.17 -5.56 -3.44
CA ILE A 64 3.01 -4.18 -2.96
C ILE A 64 2.33 -3.33 -4.02
N TYR A 65 1.31 -2.57 -3.62
CA TYR A 65 0.63 -1.58 -4.44
C TYR A 65 0.98 -0.17 -3.97
N LEU A 66 1.72 0.56 -4.80
CA LEU A 66 2.24 1.88 -4.50
C LEU A 66 1.29 2.96 -5.05
N LEU A 67 0.73 3.78 -4.17
CA LEU A 67 -0.12 4.92 -4.53
C LEU A 67 0.69 6.07 -5.16
N ASP A 68 -0.01 6.97 -5.87
CA ASP A 68 0.61 8.17 -6.44
C ASP A 68 1.33 9.01 -5.38
N GLY A 69 2.53 9.48 -5.72
CA GLY A 69 3.39 10.22 -4.80
C GLY A 69 4.14 9.36 -3.78
N TRP A 70 4.14 8.03 -3.90
CA TRP A 70 4.89 7.14 -2.99
C TRP A 70 6.39 7.46 -2.93
N LYS A 71 6.99 7.94 -4.04
CA LYS A 71 8.41 8.32 -4.11
C LYS A 71 8.79 9.46 -3.16
N ASP A 72 7.81 10.29 -2.82
CA ASP A 72 7.98 11.43 -1.92
C ASP A 72 7.70 11.06 -0.45
N SER A 73 7.12 9.87 -0.20
CA SER A 73 6.84 9.36 1.14
C SER A 73 8.04 8.58 1.70
N PRO A 74 8.68 9.01 2.80
CA PRO A 74 9.76 8.26 3.43
C PRO A 74 9.34 6.83 3.80
N GLY A 75 8.16 6.67 4.42
CA GLY A 75 7.63 5.35 4.79
C GLY A 75 7.35 4.45 3.60
N ALA A 76 6.71 4.98 2.55
CA ALA A 76 6.42 4.16 1.36
C ALA A 76 7.69 3.76 0.59
N LYS A 77 8.75 4.57 0.63
CA LYS A 77 10.07 4.19 0.10
C LYS A 77 10.72 3.07 0.89
N GLU A 78 10.60 3.08 2.21
CA GLU A 78 11.12 2.01 3.08
C GLU A 78 10.38 0.69 2.82
N GLU A 79 9.06 0.75 2.69
CA GLU A 79 8.22 -0.39 2.33
C GLU A 79 8.55 -0.92 0.93
N TYR A 80 8.73 -0.03 -0.05
CA TYR A 80 9.19 -0.41 -1.40
C TYR A 80 10.54 -1.14 -1.37
N ALA A 81 11.53 -0.60 -0.65
CA ALA A 81 12.85 -1.22 -0.53
C ALA A 81 12.76 -2.60 0.14
N THR A 82 11.86 -2.75 1.12
CA THR A 82 11.59 -4.04 1.78
C THR A 82 10.93 -5.02 0.81
N ALA A 83 9.93 -4.59 0.05
CA ALA A 83 9.26 -5.40 -0.96
C ALA A 83 10.24 -5.92 -2.03
N GLN A 84 11.20 -5.09 -2.46
CA GLN A 84 12.26 -5.51 -3.37
C GLN A 84 13.14 -6.62 -2.77
N LYS A 85 13.54 -6.49 -1.50
CA LYS A 85 14.34 -7.52 -0.80
C LYS A 85 13.57 -8.84 -0.65
N LEU A 86 12.26 -8.76 -0.48
CA LEU A 86 11.36 -9.91 -0.37
C LEU A 86 10.98 -10.50 -1.74
N ASN A 87 11.42 -9.90 -2.85
CA ASN A 87 11.03 -10.26 -4.22
C ASN A 87 9.51 -10.25 -4.45
N LEU A 88 8.80 -9.31 -3.81
CA LEU A 88 7.36 -9.14 -4.03
C LEU A 88 7.11 -8.53 -5.41
N GLU A 89 5.93 -8.82 -5.96
CA GLU A 89 5.46 -8.11 -7.14
C GLU A 89 5.22 -6.63 -6.82
N ILE A 90 5.71 -5.74 -7.67
CA ILE A 90 5.53 -4.30 -7.51
C ILE A 90 4.45 -3.83 -8.49
N SER A 91 3.41 -3.19 -7.95
CA SER A 91 2.31 -2.66 -8.74
C SER A 91 2.04 -1.18 -8.43
N THR A 92 1.68 -0.43 -9.47
CA THR A 92 1.27 0.99 -9.43
C THR A 92 -0.04 1.21 -10.21
N PRO A 93 -0.70 2.38 -10.07
CA PRO A 93 -1.83 2.76 -10.93
C PRO A 93 -1.56 2.58 -12.42
N GLU A 94 -0.39 2.96 -12.91
CA GLU A 94 0.00 2.84 -14.32
C GLU A 94 0.11 1.37 -14.74
N SER A 95 0.77 0.53 -13.93
CA SER A 95 0.97 -0.89 -14.24
C SER A 95 -0.36 -1.65 -14.42
N ARG A 96 -1.43 -1.21 -13.76
CA ARG A 96 -2.76 -1.85 -13.82
C ARG A 96 -3.72 -1.19 -14.80
N LYS A 97 -3.40 -0.01 -15.36
CA LYS A 97 -4.19 0.61 -16.43
C LYS A 97 -4.08 -0.15 -17.76
N GLY A 98 -3.00 -0.93 -17.96
CA GLY A 98 -2.81 -1.76 -19.16
C GLY A 98 -3.62 -3.07 -19.20
N GLY A 99 -4.40 -3.39 -18.17
CA GLY A 99 -5.18 -4.63 -18.08
C GLY A 99 -6.66 -4.50 -18.51
N ALA A 100 -7.11 -3.31 -18.89
CA ALA A 100 -8.47 -3.08 -19.38
C ALA A 100 -8.49 -3.07 -20.92
N SER A 101 -8.16 -4.21 -21.52
CA SER A 101 -8.50 -4.53 -22.91
C SER A 101 -9.20 -5.88 -22.92
N CYS A 102 -10.53 -5.84 -22.79
CA CYS A 102 -11.50 -6.78 -23.35
C CYS A 102 -12.83 -6.04 -23.45
#